data_AF-A0A949B483-F1
#
_entry.id   AF-A0A949B483-F1
#
_cell.length_a   1.000
_cell.length_b   1.000
_cell.length_c   1.000
_cell.angle_alpha   90.00
_cell.angle_beta   90.00
_cell.angle_gamma   90.00
#
_symmetry.space_group_name_H-M   'P 1'
#
loop_
_entity.id
_entity.type
_entity.pdbx_description
1 polymer ?
#
loop_
_entity_poly.entity_id
_entity_poly.type
_entity_poly.pdbx_seq_one_letter_code
_entity_poly.pdbx_strand_id
1 'polypeptide(L)'
;KEENRGRLYIKGFFSLSMHINYFGDIVLFTGLAMVTHSLSMLVIPLIMTANFVFNIIPSLDRYLEKKYKDEFRDYSKKTKKFIPLIY
;
A
#
# COMPACT_ATOMS: atom_id res chain seq x y z
N LYS A 1 2.67 -20.10 15.07
CA LYS A 1 4.07 -20.06 15.56
C LYS A 1 4.28 -18.77 16.33
N GLU A 2 4.62 -18.85 17.62
CA GLU A 2 4.92 -17.67 18.46
C GLU A 2 6.13 -16.87 17.99
N GLU A 3 7.04 -17.53 17.25
CA GLU A 3 8.28 -16.97 16.70
C GLU A 3 8.13 -15.69 15.86
N ASN A 4 6.95 -15.44 15.28
CA ASN A 4 6.68 -14.26 14.44
C ASN A 4 5.80 -13.21 15.12
N ARG A 5 5.36 -13.42 16.38
CA ARG A 5 4.53 -12.42 17.09
C ARG A 5 5.35 -11.16 17.30
N GLY A 6 4.83 -10.03 16.84
CA GLY A 6 5.48 -8.73 16.97
C GLY A 6 6.58 -8.44 15.94
N ARG A 7 6.80 -9.31 14.95
CA ARG A 7 7.73 -9.05 13.83
C ARG A 7 7.03 -8.47 12.62
N LEU A 8 7.74 -7.66 11.85
CA LEU A 8 7.23 -7.10 10.61
C LEU A 8 7.22 -8.16 9.49
N TYR A 9 6.09 -8.33 8.82
CA TYR A 9 5.99 -9.23 7.68
C TYR A 9 6.39 -8.50 6.39
N ILE A 10 7.48 -8.95 5.77
CA ILE A 10 8.10 -8.29 4.60
C ILE A 10 8.25 -9.23 3.39
N LYS A 11 7.61 -10.40 3.42
CA LYS A 11 7.79 -11.46 2.40
C LYS A 11 6.66 -11.45 1.35
N GLY A 12 6.87 -12.12 0.23
CA GLY A 12 5.85 -12.28 -0.83
C GLY A 12 5.52 -10.94 -1.50
N PHE A 13 4.23 -10.64 -1.68
CA PHE A 13 3.82 -9.38 -2.31
C PHE A 13 4.29 -8.12 -1.56
N PHE A 14 4.45 -8.22 -0.24
CA PHE A 14 4.99 -7.14 0.58
C PHE A 14 6.47 -6.86 0.31
N SER A 15 7.24 -7.79 -0.26
CA SER A 15 8.60 -7.46 -0.71
C SER A 15 8.63 -6.66 -2.02
N LEU A 16 7.51 -6.58 -2.74
CA LEU A 16 7.40 -5.82 -4.00
C LEU A 16 6.90 -4.39 -3.76
N SER A 17 5.91 -4.24 -2.86
CA SER A 17 5.40 -2.94 -2.42
C SER A 17 4.89 -3.06 -0.98
N MET A 18 5.23 -2.09 -0.14
CA MET A 18 4.88 -2.08 1.28
C MET A 18 3.37 -2.05 1.50
N HIS A 19 2.66 -1.37 0.61
CA HIS A 19 1.20 -1.24 0.63
C HIS A 19 0.58 -1.83 -0.65
N ILE A 20 1.04 -3.02 -1.05
CA ILE A 20 0.55 -3.73 -2.24
C ILE A 20 -0.96 -4.00 -2.21
N ASN A 21 -1.55 -4.10 -1.03
CA ASN A 21 -2.99 -4.21 -0.82
C ASN A 21 -3.73 -2.98 -1.37
N TYR A 22 -3.25 -1.77 -1.08
CA TYR A 22 -3.87 -0.55 -1.58
C TYR A 22 -3.72 -0.41 -3.10
N PHE A 23 -2.61 -0.89 -3.65
CA PHE A 23 -2.48 -1.01 -5.10
C PHE A 23 -3.55 -1.96 -5.69
N GLY A 24 -3.79 -3.10 -5.05
CA GLY A 24 -4.86 -4.03 -5.42
C GLY A 24 -6.25 -3.38 -5.38
N ASP A 25 -6.54 -2.58 -4.36
CA ASP A 25 -7.79 -1.83 -4.27
C ASP A 25 -7.97 -0.87 -5.46
N ILE A 26 -6.93 -0.12 -5.82
CA ILE A 26 -6.99 0.77 -6.99
C ILE A 26 -7.21 0.00 -8.28
N VAL A 27 -6.53 -1.13 -8.48
CA VAL A 27 -6.74 -1.99 -9.66
C VAL A 27 -8.17 -2.51 -9.71
N LEU A 28 -8.72 -2.96 -8.57
CA LEU A 28 -10.10 -3.44 -8.47
C LEU A 28 -11.11 -2.35 -8.82
N PHE A 29 -11.02 -1.18 -8.18
CA PHE A 29 -11.96 -0.08 -8.41
C PHE A 29 -11.82 0.53 -9.80
N THR A 30 -10.61 0.53 -10.38
CA THR A 30 -10.40 0.90 -11.77
C THR A 30 -11.08 -0.09 -12.71
N GLY A 31 -10.94 -1.40 -12.47
CA GLY A 31 -11.63 -2.43 -13.24
C GLY A 31 -13.15 -2.30 -13.16
N LEU A 32 -13.70 -2.06 -11.97
CA LEU A 32 -15.14 -1.80 -11.79
C LEU A 32 -15.60 -0.53 -12.52
N ALA A 33 -14.82 0.54 -12.47
CA ALA A 33 -15.11 1.77 -13.21
C ALA A 33 -15.07 1.55 -14.73
N MET A 34 -14.20 0.68 -15.23
CA MET A 34 -14.14 0.33 -16.66
C MET A 34 -15.37 -0.47 -17.11
N VAL A 35 -15.90 -1.37 -16.27
CA VAL A 35 -17.10 -2.18 -16.59
C VAL A 35 -18.33 -1.30 -16.85
N THR A 36 -18.41 -0.10 -16.26
CA THR A 36 -19.55 0.80 -16.49
C THR A 36 -19.46 1.60 -17.79
N HIS A 37 -18.36 1.46 -18.54
CA HIS A 37 -18.07 2.20 -19.78
C HIS A 37 -18.14 3.73 -19.62
N SER A 38 -18.08 4.23 -18.38
CA SER A 38 -18.15 5.66 -18.10
C SER A 38 -16.82 6.15 -17.55
N LEU A 39 -16.10 6.97 -18.33
CA LEU A 39 -14.85 7.58 -17.89
C LEU A 39 -15.02 8.44 -16.64
N SER A 40 -16.23 8.97 -16.39
CA SER A 40 -16.52 9.72 -15.16
C SER A 40 -16.37 8.88 -13.89
N MET A 41 -16.54 7.54 -13.95
CA MET A 41 -16.37 6.68 -12.79
C MET A 41 -14.89 6.52 -12.37
N LEU A 42 -13.93 6.85 -13.24
CA LEU A 42 -12.51 6.86 -12.88
C LEU A 42 -12.18 7.91 -11.80
N VAL A 43 -13.09 8.86 -11.55
CA VAL A 43 -12.95 9.79 -10.42
C VAL A 43 -12.86 9.07 -9.07
N ILE A 44 -13.52 7.92 -8.94
CA ILE A 44 -13.53 7.13 -7.70
C ILE A 44 -12.14 6.57 -7.38
N PRO A 45 -11.52 5.73 -8.24
CA PRO A 45 -10.16 5.24 -7.98
C PRO A 45 -9.14 6.38 -7.93
N LEU A 46 -9.36 7.50 -8.62
CA LEU A 46 -8.48 8.68 -8.56
C LEU A 46 -8.48 9.33 -7.16
N ILE A 47 -9.67 9.59 -6.60
CA ILE A 47 -9.82 10.15 -5.24
C ILE A 47 -9.28 9.16 -4.21
N MET A 48 -9.56 7.86 -4.37
CA MET A 48 -9.02 6.82 -3.49
C MET A 48 -7.49 6.80 -3.53
N THR A 49 -6.89 6.88 -4.72
CA THR A 49 -5.43 6.92 -4.89
C THR A 49 -4.83 8.12 -4.16
N ALA A 50 -5.42 9.30 -4.33
CA ALA A 50 -4.98 10.50 -3.61
C ALA A 50 -5.08 10.31 -2.09
N ASN A 51 -6.20 9.76 -1.60
CA ASN A 51 -6.38 9.51 -0.18
C ASN A 51 -5.34 8.52 0.39
N PHE A 52 -5.06 7.44 -0.34
CA PHE A 52 -4.03 6.48 0.06
C PHE A 52 -2.65 7.13 0.14
N VAL A 53 -2.24 7.84 -0.91
CA VAL A 53 -0.91 8.45 -1.01
C VAL A 53 -0.69 9.54 0.04
N PHE A 54 -1.67 10.41 0.27
CA PHE A 54 -1.49 11.58 1.13
C PHE A 54 -1.91 11.37 2.59
N ASN A 55 -2.84 10.46 2.88
CA ASN A 55 -3.38 10.31 4.23
C ASN A 55 -3.07 8.94 4.83
N ILE A 56 -3.50 7.86 4.18
CA ILE A 56 -3.48 6.52 4.79
C ILE A 56 -2.05 5.97 4.87
N ILE A 57 -1.30 6.01 3.77
CA ILE A 57 0.08 5.48 3.72
C ILE A 57 1.00 6.23 4.71
N PRO A 58 1.04 7.57 4.75
CA PRO A 58 1.87 8.28 5.73
C PRO A 58 1.46 7.99 7.18
N SER A 59 0.16 7.83 7.45
CA SER A 59 -0.33 7.49 8.78
C SER A 59 0.10 6.08 9.20
N LEU A 60 -0.04 5.12 8.29
CA LEU A 60 0.33 3.73 8.53
C LEU A 60 1.85 3.57 8.65
N ASP A 61 2.64 4.24 7.81
CA ASP A 61 4.10 4.26 7.90
C ASP A 61 4.56 4.75 9.28
N ARG A 62 3.98 5.85 9.79
CA ARG A 62 4.30 6.36 11.14
C ARG A 62 3.93 5.36 12.24
N TYR A 63 2.81 4.66 12.08
CA TYR A 63 2.40 3.62 13.03
C TYR A 63 3.38 2.43 13.01
N LEU A 64 3.76 1.97 11.82
CA LEU A 64 4.70 0.87 11.64
C LEU A 64 6.10 1.23 12.14
N GLU A 65 6.56 2.47 11.90
CA GLU A 65 7.81 2.98 12.41
C GLU A 65 7.83 3.00 13.95
N LYS A 66 6.74 3.44 14.60
CA LYS A 66 6.65 3.41 16.06
C LYS A 66 6.65 1.99 16.63
N LYS A 67 5.98 1.06 15.95
CA LYS A 67 5.78 -0.31 16.43
C LYS A 67 7.00 -1.21 16.20
N TYR A 68 7.60 -1.13 15.02
CA TYR A 68 8.66 -2.04 14.56
C TYR A 68 10.04 -1.37 14.46
N LYS A 69 10.12 -0.05 14.62
CA LYS A 69 11.37 0.73 14.71
C LYS A 69 12.36 0.39 13.60
N ASP A 70 13.51 -0.20 13.96
CA ASP A 70 14.58 -0.51 13.02
C ASP A 70 14.17 -1.52 11.94
N GLU A 71 13.30 -2.50 12.25
CA GLU A 71 12.80 -3.45 11.24
C GLU A 71 12.03 -2.73 10.13
N PHE A 72 11.19 -1.76 10.50
CA PHE A 72 10.45 -0.97 9.51
C PHE A 72 11.36 0.02 8.76
N ARG A 73 12.36 0.58 9.44
CA ARG A 73 13.32 1.50 8.81
C ARG A 73 14.16 0.79 7.75
N ASP A 74 14.60 -0.43 8.01
CA ASP A 74 15.34 -1.24 7.04
C ASP A 74 14.46 -1.74 5.90
N TYR A 75 13.21 -2.07 6.20
CA TYR A 75 12.23 -2.45 5.19
C TYR A 75 11.85 -1.29 4.26
N SER A 76 11.57 -0.11 4.82
CA SER A 76 11.22 1.11 4.07
C SER A 76 12.33 1.59 3.15
N LYS A 77 13.60 1.30 3.48
CA LYS A 77 14.74 1.57 2.59
C LYS A 77 14.84 0.62 1.40
N LYS A 78 14.38 -0.63 1.56
CA LYS A 78 14.52 -1.70 0.56
C LYS A 78 13.30 -1.83 -0.34
N THR A 79 12.12 -1.44 0.14
CA THR A 79 10.83 -1.69 -0.50
C THR A 79 10.12 -0.38 -0.85
N LYS A 80 9.52 -0.32 -2.04
CA LYS A 80 8.69 0.80 -2.51
C LYS A 80 7.39 0.90 -1.72
N LYS A 81 6.81 2.09 -1.60
CA LYS A 81 5.66 2.37 -0.72
C LYS A 81 4.34 1.86 -1.28
N PHE A 82 4.05 2.11 -2.55
CA PHE A 82 2.71 2.03 -3.11
C PHE A 82 2.69 1.35 -4.49
N ILE A 83 3.37 1.90 -5.49
CA ILE A 83 3.44 1.33 -6.84
C ILE A 83 4.70 0.48 -6.95
N PRO A 84 4.57 -0.83 -7.24
CA PRO A 84 5.72 -1.69 -7.50
C PRO A 84 6.66 -1.04 -8.52
N LEU A 85 7.96 -0.95 -8.19
CA LEU A 85 9.03 -0.41 -9.05
C LEU A 85 9.06 1.12 -9.27
N ILE A 86 8.03 1.88 -8.87
CA ILE A 86 7.95 3.34 -9.14
C ILE A 86 7.96 4.14 -7.85
N TYR A 87 7.05 3.87 -6.92
CA TYR A 87 6.86 4.68 -5.72
C TYR A 87 6.60 3.80 -4.50
#